data_AF-A0A515KNV0-F1
#
_entry.id   AF-A0A515KNV0-F1
#
_cell.length_a   1.000
_cell.length_b   1.000
_cell.length_c   1.000
_cell.angle_alpha   90.00
_cell.angle_beta   90.00
_cell.angle_gamma   90.00
#
_symmetry.space_group_name_H-M   'P 1'
#
loop_
_entity.id
_entity.type
_entity.pdbx_description
1 polymer ?
#
loop_
_entity_poly.entity_id
_entity_poly.type
_entity_poly.pdbx_seq_one_letter_code
_entity_poly.pdbx_strand_id
1 'polypeptide(L)'
;MKIDDQETVIVAIELARRILGKYVEPGPRDAAATVQRLLELLDDNDLIKALHHLKRRQTIRLVDWPKTEKPPQFHAAASDFAVWPTVQL
;
A
#
# COMPACT_ATOMS: atom_id res chain seq x y z
N MET A 1 -3.05 -24.54 7.27
CA MET A 1 -1.67 -24.36 6.77
C MET A 1 -1.27 -22.94 7.11
N LYS A 2 -0.23 -22.75 7.94
CA LYS A 2 0.18 -21.41 8.37
C LYS A 2 1.08 -20.87 7.26
N ILE A 3 0.55 -19.94 6.46
CA ILE A 3 1.34 -19.20 5.46
C ILE A 3 2.47 -18.49 6.22
N ASP A 4 3.69 -18.53 5.69
CA ASP A 4 4.83 -17.87 6.32
C ASP A 4 4.67 -16.34 6.31
N ASP A 5 5.20 -15.64 7.33
CA ASP A 5 5.06 -14.18 7.42
C ASP A 5 5.64 -13.49 6.16
N GLN A 6 6.72 -14.02 5.55
CA GLN A 6 7.27 -13.47 4.31
C GLN A 6 6.36 -13.74 3.11
N GLU A 7 5.78 -14.94 3.04
CA GLU A 7 4.85 -15.33 1.98
C GLU A 7 3.58 -14.45 2.02
N THR A 8 3.03 -14.17 3.20
CA THR A 8 1.92 -13.23 3.38
C THR A 8 2.24 -11.84 2.81
N VAL A 9 3.45 -11.32 3.09
CA VAL A 9 3.88 -10.01 2.57
C VAL A 9 4.09 -10.03 1.06
N ILE A 10 4.69 -11.09 0.52
CA ILE A 10 4.90 -11.24 -0.94
C ILE A 10 3.55 -11.25 -1.66
N VAL A 11 2.61 -12.07 -1.19
CA VAL A 11 1.26 -12.14 -1.77
C VAL A 11 0.57 -10.78 -1.73
N ALA A 12 0.65 -10.06 -0.61
CA ALA A 12 0.08 -8.72 -0.53
C ALA A 12 0.71 -7.74 -1.53
N ILE A 13 2.02 -7.76 -1.71
CA ILE A 13 2.71 -6.92 -2.71
C ILE A 13 2.25 -7.29 -4.12
N GLU A 14 2.11 -8.57 -4.44
CA GLU A 14 1.61 -9.02 -5.75
C GLU A 14 0.16 -8.57 -6.01
N LEU A 15 -0.70 -8.66 -5.00
CA LEU A 15 -2.08 -8.18 -5.08
C LEU A 15 -2.13 -6.67 -5.27
N ALA A 16 -1.31 -5.90 -4.54
CA ALA A 16 -1.21 -4.45 -4.71
C ALA A 16 -0.75 -4.08 -6.13
N ARG A 17 0.28 -4.76 -6.64
CA ARG A 17 0.75 -4.59 -8.03
C ARG A 17 -0.35 -4.89 -9.04
N ARG A 18 -1.18 -5.91 -8.80
CA ARG A 18 -2.31 -6.26 -9.67
C ARG A 18 -3.42 -5.21 -9.61
N ILE A 19 -3.74 -4.68 -8.43
CA ILE A 19 -4.72 -3.61 -8.26
C ILE A 19 -4.27 -2.36 -9.03
N LEU A 20 -3.01 -1.97 -8.87
CA LEU A 20 -2.42 -0.84 -9.61
C LEU A 20 -2.33 -1.11 -11.12
N GLY A 21 -1.99 -2.33 -11.53
CA GLY A 21 -1.96 -2.77 -12.92
C GLY A 21 -3.28 -2.50 -13.64
N LYS A 22 -4.39 -2.89 -13.01
CA LYS A 22 -5.75 -2.64 -13.55
C LYS A 22 -6.07 -1.14 -13.68
N TYR A 23 -5.51 -0.30 -12.82
CA TYR A 23 -5.72 1.15 -12.91
C TYR A 23 -4.94 1.79 -14.04
N VAL A 24 -3.72 1.31 -14.34
CA VAL A 24 -2.88 1.89 -15.40
C VAL A 24 -3.26 1.41 -16.82
N GLU A 25 -3.99 0.30 -16.93
CA GLU A 25 -4.51 -0.18 -18.21
C GLU A 25 -5.35 0.90 -18.94
N PRO A 26 -5.35 0.92 -20.29
CA PRO A 26 -6.20 1.83 -21.06
C PRO A 26 -7.68 1.53 -20.86
N GLY A 27 -8.48 2.57 -20.59
CA GLY A 27 -9.94 2.45 -20.43
C GLY A 27 -10.50 3.37 -19.35
N PRO A 28 -11.78 3.22 -19.00
CA PRO A 28 -12.39 3.91 -17.86
C PRO A 28 -11.66 3.54 -16.57
N ARG A 29 -11.16 4.54 -15.85
CA ARG A 29 -10.41 4.37 -14.60
C ARG A 29 -11.24 4.89 -13.43
N ASP A 30 -11.23 4.14 -12.35
CA ASP A 30 -11.82 4.54 -11.08
C ASP A 30 -10.74 4.59 -10.00
N ALA A 31 -10.23 5.80 -9.77
CA ALA A 31 -9.20 6.05 -8.78
C ALA A 31 -9.72 5.79 -7.35
N ALA A 32 -10.97 6.15 -7.07
CA ALA A 32 -11.56 5.97 -5.75
C ALA A 32 -11.69 4.48 -5.40
N ALA A 33 -12.23 3.67 -6.33
CA ALA A 33 -12.33 2.23 -6.14
C ALA A 33 -10.95 1.55 -6.08
N THR A 34 -9.95 2.07 -6.79
CA THR A 34 -8.57 1.56 -6.75
C THR A 34 -7.94 1.82 -5.38
N VAL A 35 -8.05 3.04 -4.86
CA VAL A 35 -7.56 3.41 -3.53
C VAL A 35 -8.26 2.61 -2.45
N GLN A 36 -9.59 2.46 -2.53
CA GLN A 36 -10.37 1.67 -1.57
C GLN A 36 -9.86 0.22 -1.46
N ARG A 37 -9.59 -0.44 -2.59
CA ARG A 37 -9.04 -1.81 -2.61
C ARG A 37 -7.63 -1.89 -2.04
N LEU A 38 -6.82 -0.85 -2.22
CA LEU A 38 -5.48 -0.80 -1.62
C LEU A 38 -5.58 -0.62 -0.10
N LEU A 39 -6.48 0.23 0.39
CA LEU A 39 -6.73 0.39 1.82
C LEU A 39 -7.17 -0.94 2.45
N GLU A 40 -8.16 -1.62 1.85
CA GLU A 40 -8.63 -2.93 2.32
C GLU A 40 -7.51 -3.98 2.38
N LEU A 41 -6.62 -4.00 1.38
CA LEU A 41 -5.48 -4.91 1.35
C LEU A 41 -4.43 -4.56 2.41
N LEU A 42 -4.14 -3.28 2.60
CA LEU A 42 -3.10 -2.81 3.52
C LEU A 42 -3.56 -2.85 4.99
N ASP A 43 -4.86 -2.76 5.23
CA ASP A 43 -5.50 -2.91 6.55
C ASP A 43 -5.80 -4.37 6.90
N ASP A 44 -5.38 -5.33 6.06
CA ASP A 44 -5.56 -6.75 6.34
C ASP A 44 -4.80 -7.16 7.63
N ASN A 45 -5.53 -7.78 8.55
CA ASN A 45 -5.02 -8.13 9.86
C ASN A 45 -3.84 -9.13 9.81
N ASP A 46 -3.82 -10.03 8.83
CA ASP A 46 -2.78 -11.03 8.73
C ASP A 46 -1.52 -10.43 8.10
N LEU A 47 -1.67 -9.51 7.14
CA LEU A 47 -0.57 -8.69 6.64
C LEU A 47 0.05 -7.83 7.76
N ILE A 48 -0.77 -7.13 8.55
CA ILE A 48 -0.28 -6.30 9.66
C ILE A 48 0.50 -7.14 10.68
N LYS A 49 -0.02 -8.32 11.04
CA LYS A 49 0.67 -9.23 11.96
C LYS A 49 1.99 -9.72 11.39
N ALA A 50 2.01 -10.14 10.11
CA ALA A 50 3.21 -10.61 9.44
C ALA A 50 4.30 -9.52 9.41
N LEU A 51 3.96 -8.29 9.01
CA LEU A 51 4.88 -7.16 9.00
C LEU A 51 5.44 -6.86 10.40
N HIS A 52 4.59 -6.93 11.44
CA HIS A 52 5.02 -6.73 12.82
C HIS A 52 5.95 -7.84 13.32
N HIS A 53 5.69 -9.11 12.97
CA HIS A 53 6.60 -10.22 13.28
C HIS A 53 7.96 -10.05 12.59
N LEU A 54 7.97 -9.70 11.31
CA LEU A 54 9.20 -9.48 10.55
C LEU A 54 9.99 -8.26 11.08
N LYS A 55 9.33 -7.16 11.46
CA LYS A 55 9.97 -6.00 12.12
C LYS A 55 10.62 -6.43 13.44
N ARG A 56 9.94 -7.25 14.27
CA ARG A 56 10.49 -7.77 15.53
C ARG A 56 11.68 -8.69 15.33
N ARG A 57 11.67 -9.51 14.29
CA ARG A 57 12.80 -10.38 13.92
C ARG A 57 13.93 -9.65 13.20
N GLN A 58 13.80 -8.34 12.97
CA GLN A 58 14.76 -7.50 12.24
C GLN A 58 15.05 -7.99 10.81
N THR A 59 14.12 -8.75 10.21
CA THR A 59 14.26 -9.26 8.84
C THR A 59 13.78 -8.26 7.80
N ILE A 60 12.99 -7.25 8.21
CA ILE A 60 12.59 -6.12 7.38
C ILE A 60 12.72 -4.82 8.18
N ARG A 61 12.98 -3.72 7.46
CA ARG A 61 12.86 -2.36 8.01
C ARG A 61 11.58 -1.73 7.48
N LEU A 62 10.58 -1.62 8.34
CA LEU A 62 9.42 -0.76 8.07
C LEU A 62 9.84 0.70 8.23
N VAL A 63 9.58 1.50 7.20
CA VAL A 63 9.77 2.95 7.27
C VAL A 63 8.51 3.53 7.89
N ASP A 64 8.64 4.02 9.12
CA ASP A 64 7.55 4.73 9.78
C ASP A 64 7.45 6.12 9.15
N TRP A 65 6.39 6.37 8.37
CA TRP A 65 6.14 7.70 7.80
C TRP A 65 5.50 8.60 8.87
N PRO A 66 6.05 9.79 9.16
CA PRO A 66 5.43 10.72 10.09
C PRO A 66 4.05 11.12 9.57
N LYS A 67 3.00 10.90 10.38
CA LYS A 67 1.60 11.21 10.04
C LYS A 67 1.35 12.69 9.71
N THR A 68 2.32 13.56 9.98
CA THR A 68 2.22 15.03 9.89
C THR A 68 3.05 15.64 8.77
N GLU A 69 3.89 14.87 8.06
CA GLU A 69 4.66 15.40 6.93
C GLU A 69 4.10 14.86 5.63
N LYS A 70 3.94 15.75 4.64
CA LYS A 70 3.57 15.42 3.26
C LYS A 70 4.41 14.20 2.83
N PRO A 71 3.81 13.11 2.32
CA PRO A 71 4.55 11.92 1.88
C PRO A 71 5.73 12.32 1.00
N PRO A 72 6.84 11.57 1.03
CA PRO A 72 8.02 11.95 0.29
C PRO A 72 7.56 12.11 -1.15
N GLN A 73 7.84 13.27 -1.73
CA GLN A 73 7.45 13.52 -3.11
C GLN A 73 8.25 12.54 -3.95
N PHE A 74 7.70 11.36 -4.19
CA PHE A 74 8.17 10.48 -5.23
C PHE A 74 8.19 11.36 -6.47
N HIS A 75 9.36 11.52 -7.09
CA HIS A 75 9.53 12.33 -8.31
C HIS A 75 8.82 11.66 -9.50
N ALA A 76 7.52 11.41 -9.39
CA ALA A 76 6.60 11.33 -10.50
C ALA A 76 6.17 12.76 -10.78
N ALA A 77 6.09 13.13 -12.06
CA ALA A 77 5.75 14.48 -12.48
C ALA A 77 4.49 14.97 -11.74
N ALA A 78 4.60 16.15 -11.14
CA ALA A 78 3.54 16.78 -10.35
C ALA A 78 2.24 17.06 -11.13
N SER A 79 2.19 16.76 -12.44
CA SER A 79 0.98 16.73 -13.25
C SER A 79 0.00 15.61 -12.88
N ASP A 80 0.45 14.56 -12.19
CA ASP A 80 -0.32 13.31 -12.08
C ASP A 80 -1.06 13.14 -10.74
N PHE A 81 -0.79 14.00 -9.75
CA PHE A 81 -1.34 13.89 -8.38
C PHE A 81 -1.84 15.24 -7.83
N ALA A 82 -2.46 16.05 -8.68
CA ALA A 82 -3.11 17.26 -8.22
C ALA A 82 -4.30 16.91 -7.31
N VAL A 83 -4.22 17.37 -6.06
CA VAL A 83 -5.22 17.29 -4.98
C VAL A 83 -5.18 16.00 -4.16
N TRP A 84 -4.36 16.01 -3.11
CA TRP A 84 -4.64 15.25 -1.90
C TRP A 84 -5.82 15.96 -1.20
N PRO A 85 -7.00 15.35 -1.07
CA PRO A 85 -7.98 15.87 -0.14
C PRO A 85 -7.46 15.57 1.28
N THR A 86 -7.52 16.56 2.16
CA THR A 86 -7.37 16.37 3.60
C THR A 86 -8.42 15.36 4.05
N VAL A 87 -8.06 14.08 4.12
CA VAL A 87 -8.88 13.07 4.80
C VAL A 87 -8.68 13.31 6.29
N GLN A 88 -9.61 14.05 6.90
CA GLN A 88 -9.77 14.03 8.35
C GLN A 88 -10.55 12.76 8.70
N LEU A 89 -9.89 11.86 9.44
CA LEU A 89 -10.55 10.82 10.24
C LEU A 89 -10.91 11.41 11.60
#